data_AF-A0AAV5SFL1-F1
#
_entry.id   AF-A0AAV5SFL1-F1
#
_cell.length_a   1.000
_cell.length_b   1.000
_cell.length_c   1.000
_cell.angle_alpha   90.00
_cell.angle_beta   90.00
_cell.angle_gamma   90.00
#
_symmetry.space_group_name_H-M   'P 1'
#
loop_
_entity.id
_entity.type
_entity.pdbx_description
1 polymer ?
#
loop_
_entity_poly.entity_id
_entity_poly.type
_entity_poly.pdbx_seq_one_letter_code
_entity_poly.pdbx_strand_id
1 'polypeptide(L)' 'EKLLCPATVKAVKGRLVLISFDGWTDEYDQLYDFRSDELFPCGWGEMVGHALQAPSKPAEAGIRPKNDNDDHEMEETED' A
#
# COMPACT_ATOMS: atom_id res chain seq x y z
N GLU A 1 -13.84 -8.20 5.53
CA GLU A 1 -14.09 -8.44 4.10
C GLU A 1 -12.75 -8.63 3.40
N LYS A 2 -12.68 -9.41 2.31
CA LYS A 2 -11.45 -9.54 1.50
C LYS A 2 -11.39 -8.39 0.49
N LEU A 3 -10.21 -7.80 0.30
CA LEU A 3 -9.98 -6.73 -0.67
C LEU A 3 -9.45 -7.32 -1.98
N LEU A 4 -9.90 -6.79 -3.12
CA LEU A 4 -9.33 -7.07 -4.44
C LEU A 4 -8.45 -5.88 -4.83
N CYS A 5 -7.14 -6.07 -4.83
CA CYS A 5 -6.18 -5.00 -5.10
C CYS A 5 -5.50 -5.20 -6.46
N PRO A 6 -5.26 -4.13 -7.23
CA PRO A 6 -4.31 -4.17 -8.33
C PRO A 6 -2.90 -4.42 -7.79
N ALA A 7 -2.11 -5.21 -8.51
CA ALA A 7 -0.79 -5.61 -8.06
C ALA A 7 0.14 -5.95 -9.24
N THR A 8 1.44 -5.78 -8.99
CA THR A 8 2.52 -5.99 -9.94
C THR A 8 3.40 -7.16 -9.49
N VAL A 9 3.76 -8.05 -10.42
CA VAL A 9 4.73 -9.12 -10.15
C VAL A 9 6.14 -8.52 -10.10
N LYS A 10 6.72 -8.47 -8.90
CA LYS A 10 8.04 -7.88 -8.65
C LYS A 10 9.20 -8.84 -8.92
N ALA A 11 9.01 -10.13 -8.63
CA ALA A 11 10.00 -11.17 -8.89
C ALA A 11 9.36 -12.55 -9.07
N VAL A 12 10.08 -13.47 -9.72
CA VAL A 12 9.66 -14.85 -9.93
C VAL A 12 10.81 -15.80 -9.58
N LYS A 13 10.51 -16.85 -8.81
CA LYS A 13 11.45 -17.93 -8.49
C LYS A 13 10.74 -19.28 -8.55
N GLY A 14 10.91 -19.97 -9.68
CA GLY A 14 10.23 -21.25 -9.93
C GLY A 14 8.72 -21.05 -9.94
N ARG A 15 8.02 -21.64 -8.97
CA ARG A 15 6.56 -21.51 -8.83
C ARG A 15 6.12 -20.32 -7.97
N LEU A 16 7.07 -19.66 -7.31
CA LEU A 16 6.78 -18.57 -6.40
C LEU A 16 6.87 -17.23 -7.14
N VAL A 17 5.87 -16.38 -6.93
CA VAL A 17 5.79 -15.01 -7.44
C VAL A 17 5.73 -14.04 -6.28
N LEU A 18 6.60 -13.03 -6.30
CA LEU A 18 6.55 -11.92 -5.34
C LEU A 18 5.62 -10.85 -5.93
N ILE A 19 4.55 -10.57 -5.21
CA ILE A 19 3.50 -9.63 -5.59
C ILE A 19 3.65 -8.37 -4.76
N SER A 20 3.73 -7.23 -5.45
CA SER A 20 3.70 -5.90 -4.86
C SER A 20 2.34 -5.26 -5.13
N PHE A 21 1.65 -4.78 -4.10
CA PHE A 21 0.33 -4.19 -4.25
C PHE A 21 0.46 -2.73 -4.70
N ASP A 22 -0.20 -2.38 -5.80
CA ASP A 22 0.01 -1.07 -6.43
C ASP A 22 -0.39 0.06 -5.47
N GLY A 23 0.53 1.00 -5.24
CA GLY A 23 0.32 2.13 -4.34
C GLY A 23 0.69 1.87 -2.86
N TRP A 24 1.09 0.65 -2.53
CA TRP A 24 1.60 0.29 -1.20
C TRP A 24 3.13 0.23 -1.20
N THR A 25 3.71 0.35 -0.02
CA THR A 25 5.15 0.20 0.20
C THR A 25 5.57 -1.27 0.11
N ASP A 26 6.82 -1.50 -0.25
CA ASP A 26 7.43 -2.84 -0.39
C ASP A 26 7.34 -3.72 0.87
N GLU A 27 7.08 -3.13 2.05
CA GLU A 27 6.87 -3.86 3.31
C GLU A 27 5.62 -4.75 3.29
N TYR A 28 4.68 -4.47 2.38
CA TYR A 28 3.47 -5.27 2.15
C TYR A 28 3.62 -6.29 1.02
N ASP A 29 4.79 -6.39 0.38
CA ASP A 29 5.02 -7.37 -0.66
C ASP A 29 4.82 -8.79 -0.12
N GLN A 30 4.12 -9.63 -0.89
CA GLN A 30 3.76 -10.98 -0.46
C GLN A 30 4.15 -12.02 -1.51
N LEU A 31 4.57 -13.19 -1.04
CA LEU A 31 4.99 -14.30 -1.90
C LEU A 31 3.83 -15.31 -2.05
N TYR A 32 3.49 -15.62 -3.30
CA TYR A 32 2.42 -16.56 -3.65
C TYR A 32 2.95 -17.69 -4.53
N ASP A 33 2.28 -18.85 -4.51
CA ASP A 33 2.39 -19.81 -5.62
C ASP A 33 1.59 -19.26 -6.81
N PHE A 34 2.10 -19.39 -8.04
CA PHE A 34 1.44 -18.87 -9.23
C PHE A 34 0.05 -19.50 -9.51
N ARG A 35 -0.28 -20.61 -8.85
CA ARG A 35 -1.59 -21.28 -8.92
C ARG A 35 -2.50 -20.96 -7.74
N SER A 36 -2.13 -20.00 -6.89
CA SER A 36 -2.95 -19.54 -5.78
C SER A 36 -4.34 -19.10 -6.26
N ASP A 37 -5.37 -19.47 -5.51
CA ASP A 37 -6.76 -19.05 -5.74
C ASP A 37 -7.02 -17.58 -5.36
N GLU A 38 -6.07 -16.95 -4.67
CA GLU A 38 -6.07 -15.51 -4.36
C GLU A 38 -5.48 -14.65 -5.50
N LEU A 39 -4.98 -15.27 -6.58
CA LEU A 39 -4.47 -14.56 -7.76
C LEU A 39 -5.49 -14.62 -8.90
N PHE A 40 -5.93 -13.45 -9.35
CA PHE A 40 -6.91 -13.31 -10.42
C PHE A 40 -6.29 -12.61 -11.63
N PRO A 41 -6.69 -12.98 -12.86
CA PRO A 41 -6.23 -12.25 -14.05
C PRO A 41 -6.78 -10.82 -14.06
N CYS A 42 -6.05 -9.90 -14.71
CA CYS A 42 -6.52 -8.54 -14.92
C CYS A 42 -7.92 -8.54 -15.56
N GLY A 43 -8.81 -7.69 -15.06
CA GLY A 43 -10.21 -7.61 -15.50
C GLY A 43 -11.18 -8.57 -14.81
N TRP A 44 -10.71 -9.51 -13.96
CA TRP A 44 -11.60 -10.44 -13.26
C TRP A 44 -12.65 -9.72 -12.39
N GLY A 45 -12.26 -8.66 -11.68
CA GLY A 45 -13.19 -7.89 -10.84
C GLY A 45 -14.35 -7.28 -11.63
N GLU A 46 -14.07 -6.70 -12.81
CA GLU A 46 -15.10 -6.19 -13.72
C GLU A 46 -16.04 -7.31 -14.18
N MET A 47 -15.48 -8.47 -14.54
CA MET A 47 -16.25 -9.62 -15.04
C MET A 47 -17.25 -10.17 -14.02
N VAL A 48 -16.89 -10.19 -12.73
CA VAL A 48 -17.77 -10.73 -11.67
C VAL A 48 -18.53 -9.65 -10.90
N GLY A 49 -18.35 -8.37 -11.27
CA GLY A 49 -18.95 -7.24 -10.57
C GLY A 49 -18.34 -6.94 -9.20
N HIS A 50 -17.11 -7.39 -8.93
CA HIS A 50 -16.38 -7.11 -7.71
C HIS A 50 -15.49 -5.87 -7.89
N ALA A 51 -15.70 -4.85 -7.06
CA ALA A 51 -14.93 -3.61 -7.13
C ALA A 51 -13.44 -3.86 -6.83
N LEU A 52 -12.55 -3.34 -7.69
CA LEU A 52 -11.14 -3.21 -7.37
C LEU A 52 -10.92 -2.03 -6.42
N GLN A 53 -10.02 -2.21 -5.47
CA GLN A 53 -9.50 -1.11 -4.67
C GLN A 53 -8.67 -0.18 -5.57
N ALA A 54 -8.85 1.13 -5.40
CA ALA A 54 -7.96 2.09 -6.03
C ALA A 54 -6.53 1.90 -5.49
N PRO A 55 -5.48 2.10 -6.30
CA PRO A 55 -4.11 2.10 -5.78
C PRO A 55 -4.00 3.09 -4.63
N SER A 56 -3.39 2.67 -3.52
CA SER A 56 -3.17 3.59 -2.41
C SER A 56 -2.25 4.71 -2.89
N LYS A 57 -2.47 5.94 -2.40
CA LYS A 57 -1.38 6.90 -2.44
C LYS A 57 -0.38 6.37 -1.41
N PRO A 58 0.91 6.22 -1.73
CA PRO A 58 1.91 6.01 -0.69
C PRO A 58 1.66 7.13 0.30
N ALA A 59 1.31 6.77 1.54
CA ALA A 59 1.11 7.78 2.56
C ALA A 59 2.40 8.60 2.56
N GLU A 60 2.31 9.88 2.21
CA GLU A 60 3.26 10.85 2.74
C GLU A 60 3.15 10.67 4.25
N ALA A 61 4.05 9.87 4.81
CA ALA A 61 4.11 9.59 6.21
C ALA A 61 4.44 10.92 6.91
N GLY A 62 3.41 11.69 7.23
CA GLY A 62 3.42 12.72 8.25
C GLY A 62 4.38 13.90 8.07
N ILE A 63 4.50 14.50 6.89
CA ILE A 63 4.85 15.93 6.88
C ILE A 63 3.57 16.70 7.20
N ARG A 64 3.33 16.94 8.50
CA ARG A 64 2.48 18.08 8.87
C ARG A 64 3.13 19.31 8.22
N PRO A 65 2.39 20.16 7.49
CA PRO A 65 2.94 21.46 7.14
C PRO A 65 3.39 22.11 8.44
N LYS A 66 4.68 22.43 8.54
CA LYS A 66 5.18 23.30 9.59
C LYS A 66 4.52 24.64 9.31
N ASN A 67 3.48 24.97 10.07
CA ASN A 67 3.00 26.34 10.10
C ASN A 67 4.14 27.15 10.73
N ASP A 68 4.50 28.27 10.11
CA ASP A 68 5.59 29.17 10.54
C ASP A 68 5.30 29.88 11.89
N ASN A 69 4.42 29.34 12.74
CA ASN A 69 3.93 29.95 13.97
C ASN A 69 4.33 29.19 15.26
N ASP A 70 5.12 28.11 15.18
CA ASP A 70 5.50 27.29 16.35
C ASP A 70 6.85 27.71 17.00
N ASP A 71 7.25 28.98 16.89
CA ASP A 71 8.50 29.52 17.47
C ASP A 71 8.30 30.36 18.74
N HIS A 72 7.22 30.16 19.52
CA HIS A 72 7.03 30.95 20.74
C HIS A 72 6.39 30.25 21.93
N GLU A 73 6.93 29.11 22.38
CA GLU A 73 6.76 28.68 23.78
C GLU A 73 8.07 28.07 24.31
N MET A 74 9.01 28.93 24.69
CA MET A 74 10.08 28.62 25.65
C MET A 74 10.26 29.83 26.58
N GLU A 75 9.42 29.91 27.59
CA GLU A 75 9.59 30.69 28.83
C GLU A 75 8.42 30.20 29.71
N GLU A 76 8.55 29.72 30.95
CA GLU A 76 9.45 30.04 32.04
C GLU A 76 9.54 28.81 32.97
N THR A 77 10.74 28.47 33.44
CA THR A 77 10.90 27.78 34.74
C THR A 77 12.10 28.39 35.48
N GLU A 78 11.81 29.38 36.31
CA GLU A 78 12.57 29.88 37.47
C GLU A 78 11.47 30.22 38.52
N ASP A 79 11.45 29.81 39.79
CA ASP A 79 12.41 29.26 40.76
C ASP A 79 11.85 28.00 41.49
#